data_AF-A0A351YYP0-F1
#
_entry.id   AF-A0A351YYP0-F1
#
_cell.length_a   1.000
_cell.length_b   1.000
_cell.length_c   1.000
_cell.angle_alpha   90.00
_cell.angle_beta   90.00
_cell.angle_gamma   90.00
#
_symmetry.space_group_name_H-M   'P 1'
#
loop_
_entity.id
_entity.type
_entity.pdbx_description
1 polymer ?
#
loop_
_entity_poly.entity_id
_entity_poly.type
_entity_poly.pdbx_seq_one_letter_code
_entity_poly.pdbx_strand_id
1 'polypeptide(L)'
;MKQYEAVIQTLEELGGVATLGQLNQEVFKIKDCEWKTKTPFASIRRIVQENENIYKIKPGLWALKSHKKELEQKGIIVETEKNKNSKEVIEFNHSYYQGLLVSIGNLKKLGTFVPNQDKNKLFLHKKLGDLRTVKELPSYSYDSFVSRSSTIDVIWFNDRNMPDSFFEVEHSTDIQNSLMKFYDLQDFYTRMFIVADERRHEEYNKKLGYSSFAKLKNDKRVKFLSYDELERQYRQTIELKYIHTLIL
;
A
#
# COMPACT_ATOMS: atom_id res chain seq x y z
N MET A 1 -22.56 8.38 -21.90
CA MET A 1 -22.54 7.49 -20.72
C MET A 1 -22.67 8.31 -19.43
N LYS A 2 -23.38 7.81 -18.42
CA LYS A 2 -23.47 8.45 -17.09
C LYS A 2 -22.20 8.17 -16.27
N GLN A 3 -21.86 9.05 -15.34
CA GLN A 3 -20.63 8.92 -14.54
C GLN A 3 -20.56 7.63 -13.72
N TYR A 4 -21.67 7.15 -13.16
CA TYR A 4 -21.67 5.89 -12.42
C TYR A 4 -21.48 4.67 -13.33
N GLU A 5 -21.96 4.73 -14.58
CA GLU A 5 -21.76 3.67 -15.58
C GLU A 5 -20.28 3.59 -15.95
N ALA A 6 -19.62 4.75 -16.14
CA ALA A 6 -18.19 4.80 -16.39
C ALA A 6 -17.36 4.20 -15.25
N VAL A 7 -17.72 4.49 -13.99
CA VAL A 7 -17.05 3.91 -12.81
C VAL A 7 -17.26 2.38 -12.73
N ILE A 8 -18.47 1.89 -12.99
CA ILE A 8 -18.76 0.45 -13.01
C ILE A 8 -17.99 -0.24 -14.12
N GLN A 9 -18.02 0.32 -15.35
CA GLN A 9 -17.25 -0.22 -16.48
C GLN A 9 -15.75 -0.25 -16.16
N THR A 10 -15.20 0.80 -15.55
CA THR A 10 -13.80 0.83 -15.14
C THR A 10 -13.48 -0.27 -14.12
N LEU A 11 -14.38 -0.54 -13.17
CA LEU A 11 -14.22 -1.66 -12.24
C LEU A 11 -14.25 -3.00 -12.98
N GLU A 12 -15.15 -3.19 -13.96
CA GLU A 12 -15.21 -4.41 -14.77
C GLU A 12 -13.91 -4.61 -15.56
N GLU A 13 -13.43 -3.59 -16.26
CA GLU A 13 -12.16 -3.61 -17.01
C GLU A 13 -10.94 -3.90 -16.13
N LEU A 14 -11.01 -3.52 -14.85
CA LEU A 14 -9.98 -3.80 -13.84
C LEU A 14 -10.14 -5.16 -13.14
N GLY A 15 -11.08 -6.01 -13.56
CA GLY A 15 -11.28 -7.35 -12.99
C GLY A 15 -12.22 -7.39 -11.78
N GLY A 16 -13.09 -6.39 -11.65
CA GLY A 16 -14.13 -6.32 -10.64
C GLY A 16 -13.70 -5.70 -9.30
N VAL A 17 -12.43 -5.31 -9.16
CA VAL A 17 -11.87 -4.68 -7.95
C VAL A 17 -10.82 -3.64 -8.30
N ALA A 18 -10.86 -2.48 -7.64
CA ALA A 18 -9.87 -1.43 -7.84
C ALA A 18 -9.69 -0.55 -6.61
N THR A 19 -8.47 -0.05 -6.46
CA THR A 19 -8.22 1.07 -5.55
C THR A 19 -8.88 2.35 -6.10
N LEU A 20 -9.26 3.27 -5.23
CA LEU A 20 -9.78 4.58 -5.64
C LEU A 20 -8.76 5.34 -6.49
N GLY A 21 -7.46 5.16 -6.22
CA GLY A 21 -6.38 5.69 -7.06
C GLY A 21 -6.38 5.12 -8.48
N GLN A 22 -6.58 3.80 -8.66
CA GLN A 22 -6.71 3.19 -10.00
C GLN A 22 -7.95 3.71 -10.73
N LEU A 23 -9.10 3.80 -10.05
CA LEU A 23 -10.30 4.38 -10.65
C LEU A 23 -10.06 5.82 -11.12
N ASN A 24 -9.39 6.64 -10.31
CA ASN A 24 -9.01 8.00 -10.66
C ASN A 24 -8.05 8.09 -11.86
N GLN A 25 -7.33 7.03 -12.23
CA GLN A 25 -6.46 7.01 -13.41
C GLN A 25 -7.16 6.49 -14.66
N GLU A 26 -8.02 5.48 -14.50
CA GLU A 26 -8.55 4.72 -15.62
C GLU A 26 -9.88 5.29 -16.13
N VAL A 27 -10.75 5.80 -15.24
CA VAL A 27 -12.10 6.23 -15.64
C VAL A 27 -12.12 7.38 -16.64
N PHE A 28 -11.10 8.26 -16.61
CA PHE A 28 -11.01 9.39 -17.55
C PHE A 28 -10.57 8.99 -18.95
N LYS A 29 -10.15 7.73 -19.16
CA LYS A 29 -9.84 7.20 -20.49
C LYS A 29 -11.11 6.89 -21.29
N ILE A 30 -12.26 6.75 -20.61
CA ILE A 30 -13.57 6.57 -21.24
C ILE A 30 -14.03 7.91 -21.81
N LYS A 31 -13.88 8.10 -23.13
CA LYS A 31 -14.20 9.34 -23.84
C LYS A 31 -15.69 9.66 -23.90
N ASP A 32 -16.55 8.65 -23.82
CA ASP A 32 -18.01 8.78 -23.96
C ASP A 32 -18.71 9.23 -22.66
N CYS A 33 -17.95 9.59 -21.62
CA CYS A 33 -18.45 10.09 -20.33
C CYS A 33 -17.96 11.52 -20.07
N GLU A 34 -18.90 12.46 -19.91
CA GLU A 34 -18.58 13.85 -19.60
C GLU A 34 -18.48 14.11 -18.08
N TRP A 35 -17.33 14.66 -17.66
CA TRP A 35 -17.06 15.04 -16.27
C TRP A 35 -17.11 16.57 -16.09
N LYS A 36 -18.32 17.13 -15.99
CA LYS A 36 -18.55 18.60 -15.92
C LYS A 36 -18.20 19.24 -14.57
N THR A 37 -17.84 18.45 -13.55
CA THR A 37 -17.52 18.96 -12.21
C THR A 37 -16.08 19.46 -12.14
N LYS A 38 -15.82 20.47 -11.29
CA LYS A 38 -14.46 20.92 -10.96
C LYS A 38 -13.70 19.91 -10.09
N THR A 39 -14.41 18.94 -9.50
CA THR A 39 -13.85 17.95 -8.55
C THR A 39 -14.23 16.52 -8.96
N PRO A 40 -13.78 16.04 -10.13
CA PRO A 40 -14.21 14.73 -10.64
C PRO A 40 -13.80 13.55 -9.73
N PHE A 41 -12.66 13.64 -9.03
CA PHE A 41 -12.27 12.64 -8.02
C PHE A 41 -13.25 12.57 -6.83
N ALA A 42 -13.88 13.68 -6.44
CA ALA A 42 -14.89 13.68 -5.40
C ALA A 42 -16.18 12.99 -5.89
N SER A 43 -16.55 13.18 -7.16
CA SER A 43 -17.66 12.46 -7.79
C SER A 43 -17.41 10.96 -7.84
N ILE A 44 -16.21 10.51 -8.23
CA ILE A 44 -15.85 9.08 -8.25
C ILE A 44 -15.96 8.48 -6.84
N ARG A 45 -15.41 9.18 -5.82
CA ARG A 45 -15.50 8.74 -4.42
C ARG A 45 -16.95 8.60 -3.97
N ARG A 46 -17.81 9.56 -4.30
CA ARG A 46 -19.24 9.52 -3.98
C ARG A 46 -19.93 8.34 -4.65
N ILE A 47 -19.64 8.09 -5.94
CA ILE A 47 -20.22 6.98 -6.69
C ILE A 47 -19.89 5.64 -6.05
N VAL A 48 -18.62 5.37 -5.71
CA VAL A 48 -18.26 4.07 -5.09
C VAL A 48 -18.86 3.87 -3.70
N GLN A 49 -19.18 4.97 -3.00
CA GLN A 49 -19.82 4.95 -1.68
C GLN A 49 -21.33 4.75 -1.73
N GLU A 50 -22.02 5.38 -2.70
CA GLU A 50 -23.48 5.42 -2.76
C GLU A 50 -24.09 4.38 -3.71
N ASN A 51 -23.33 3.86 -4.67
CA ASN A 51 -23.86 2.93 -5.67
C ASN A 51 -24.09 1.54 -5.07
N GLU A 52 -25.33 1.04 -5.20
CA GLU A 52 -25.74 -0.24 -4.63
C GLU A 52 -25.04 -1.46 -5.23
N ASN A 53 -24.41 -1.36 -6.42
CA ASN A 53 -23.69 -2.47 -7.05
C ASN A 53 -22.23 -2.55 -6.62
N ILE A 54 -21.75 -1.57 -5.84
CA ILE A 54 -20.37 -1.49 -5.36
C ILE A 54 -20.35 -1.77 -3.86
N TYR A 55 -19.29 -2.42 -3.38
CA TYR A 55 -19.05 -2.59 -1.95
C TYR A 55 -17.61 -2.27 -1.60
N LYS A 56 -17.41 -1.79 -0.37
CA LYS A 56 -16.09 -1.52 0.19
C LYS A 56 -15.47 -2.83 0.69
N ILE A 57 -14.22 -3.08 0.31
CA ILE A 57 -13.42 -4.17 0.88
C ILE A 57 -12.64 -3.66 2.09
N LYS A 58 -11.98 -2.52 1.93
CA LYS A 58 -11.16 -1.84 2.95
C LYS A 58 -10.96 -0.36 2.56
N PRO A 59 -10.31 0.49 3.38
CA PRO A 59 -10.04 1.88 2.99
C PRO A 59 -9.45 1.99 1.59
N GLY A 60 -10.12 2.78 0.75
CA GLY A 60 -9.75 3.00 -0.65
C GLY A 60 -9.83 1.81 -1.60
N LEU A 61 -10.32 0.64 -1.20
CA LEU A 61 -10.48 -0.53 -2.06
C LEU A 61 -11.97 -0.89 -2.24
N TRP A 62 -12.41 -0.91 -3.50
CA TRP A 62 -13.81 -1.08 -3.87
C TRP A 62 -13.96 -2.19 -4.89
N ALA A 63 -15.09 -2.89 -4.85
CA ALA A 63 -15.37 -4.00 -5.75
C ALA A 63 -16.83 -4.06 -6.17
N LEU A 64 -17.09 -4.71 -7.31
CA LEU A 64 -18.44 -4.98 -7.80
C LEU A 64 -19.04 -6.18 -7.08
N LYS A 65 -20.28 -6.03 -6.60
CA LYS A 65 -21.02 -7.12 -5.96
C LYS A 65 -21.19 -8.34 -6.87
N SER A 66 -21.30 -8.12 -8.18
CA SER A 66 -21.37 -9.18 -9.20
C SER A 66 -20.13 -10.09 -9.21
N HIS A 67 -18.95 -9.56 -8.85
CA HIS A 67 -17.68 -10.29 -8.85
C HIS A 67 -17.31 -10.86 -7.48
N LYS A 68 -18.13 -10.64 -6.45
CA LYS A 68 -17.79 -10.96 -5.06
C LYS A 68 -17.30 -12.40 -4.85
N LYS A 69 -18.03 -13.40 -5.39
CA LYS A 69 -17.66 -14.82 -5.25
C LYS A 69 -16.30 -15.14 -5.89
N GLU A 70 -16.03 -14.58 -7.07
CA GLU A 70 -14.77 -14.79 -7.78
C GLU A 70 -13.60 -14.12 -7.05
N LEU A 71 -13.82 -12.91 -6.53
CA LEU A 71 -12.81 -12.17 -5.76
C LEU A 71 -12.46 -12.91 -4.46
N GLU A 72 -13.46 -13.43 -3.75
CA GLU A 72 -13.26 -14.23 -2.54
C GLU A 72 -12.46 -15.50 -2.84
N GLN A 73 -12.73 -16.19 -3.96
CA GLN A 73 -11.94 -17.35 -4.40
C GLN A 73 -10.49 -16.99 -4.75
N LYS A 74 -10.23 -15.75 -5.16
CA LYS A 74 -8.88 -15.20 -5.41
C LYS A 74 -8.22 -14.64 -4.14
N GLY A 75 -8.83 -14.81 -2.96
CA GLY A 75 -8.30 -14.33 -1.68
C GLY A 75 -8.53 -12.83 -1.41
N ILE A 76 -9.32 -12.15 -2.24
CA ILE A 76 -9.70 -10.75 -2.06
C ILE A 76 -10.97 -10.71 -1.22
N ILE A 77 -10.80 -10.61 0.09
CA ILE A 77 -11.87 -10.80 1.07
C ILE A 77 -12.06 -9.57 1.96
N VAL A 78 -13.30 -9.39 2.42
CA VAL A 78 -13.64 -8.36 3.40
C VAL A 78 -13.24 -8.84 4.79
N GLU A 79 -12.50 -8.01 5.51
CA GLU A 79 -12.17 -8.26 6.91
C GLU A 79 -13.39 -8.02 7.81
N THR A 80 -13.61 -8.94 8.73
CA THR A 80 -14.68 -8.97 9.72
C THR A 80 -14.13 -9.46 11.05
N GLU A 81 -14.83 -9.21 12.15
CA GLU A 81 -14.42 -9.70 13.47
C GLU A 81 -14.27 -11.25 13.53
N LYS A 82 -14.98 -11.97 12.66
CA LYS A 82 -14.92 -13.44 12.59
C LYS A 82 -13.68 -13.97 11.86
N ASN A 83 -13.18 -13.24 10.86
CA ASN A 83 -12.08 -13.71 9.99
C ASN A 83 -10.80 -12.86 10.10
N LYS A 84 -10.75 -11.81 10.91
CA LYS A 84 -9.57 -10.93 11.04
C LYS A 84 -8.26 -11.66 11.37
N ASN A 85 -8.33 -12.78 12.09
CA ASN A 85 -7.17 -13.60 12.44
C ASN A 85 -6.99 -14.80 11.49
N SER A 86 -7.79 -14.92 10.43
CA SER A 86 -7.62 -15.97 9.43
C SER A 86 -6.36 -15.72 8.61
N LYS A 87 -5.73 -16.81 8.17
CA LYS A 87 -4.51 -16.74 7.37
C LYS A 87 -4.74 -15.96 6.07
N GLU A 88 -5.90 -16.14 5.46
CA GLU A 88 -6.30 -15.50 4.22
C GLU A 88 -6.39 -13.98 4.38
N VAL A 89 -7.01 -13.48 5.46
CA VAL A 89 -7.10 -12.03 5.72
C VAL A 89 -5.72 -11.45 6.01
N ILE A 90 -4.91 -12.14 6.80
CA ILE A 90 -3.55 -11.70 7.14
C ILE A 90 -2.70 -11.60 5.87
N GLU A 91 -2.68 -12.64 5.03
CA GLU A 91 -1.91 -12.65 3.78
C GLU A 91 -2.41 -11.61 2.78
N PHE A 92 -3.73 -11.44 2.66
CA PHE A 92 -4.32 -10.41 1.80
C PHE A 92 -3.98 -8.99 2.29
N ASN A 93 -4.07 -8.73 3.59
CA ASN A 93 -3.70 -7.43 4.16
C ASN A 93 -2.22 -7.13 3.93
N HIS A 94 -1.34 -8.08 4.23
CA HIS A 94 0.09 -7.94 4.08
C HIS A 94 0.47 -7.60 2.62
N SER A 95 0.05 -8.45 1.68
CA SER A 95 0.34 -8.25 0.25
C SER A 95 -0.30 -6.99 -0.34
N TYR A 96 -1.50 -6.63 0.10
CA TYR A 96 -2.18 -5.43 -0.36
C TYR A 96 -1.42 -4.15 0.00
N TYR A 97 -1.02 -4.00 1.27
CA TYR A 97 -0.31 -2.81 1.71
C TYR A 97 1.14 -2.76 1.20
N GLN A 98 1.81 -3.91 1.03
CA GLN A 98 3.07 -3.99 0.29
C GLN A 98 2.91 -3.42 -1.12
N GLY A 99 1.85 -3.83 -1.85
CA GLY A 99 1.58 -3.36 -3.20
C GLY A 99 1.27 -1.86 -3.28
N LEU A 100 0.55 -1.30 -2.30
CA LEU A 100 0.36 0.15 -2.20
C LEU A 100 1.69 0.88 -2.01
N LEU A 101 2.54 0.42 -1.10
CA LEU A 101 3.86 1.02 -0.84
C LEU A 101 4.75 0.97 -2.09
N VAL A 102 4.79 -0.16 -2.80
CA VAL A 102 5.53 -0.29 -4.06
C VAL A 102 4.98 0.68 -5.11
N SER A 103 3.65 0.77 -5.22
CA SER A 103 2.99 1.68 -6.16
C SER A 103 3.34 3.15 -5.89
N ILE A 104 3.34 3.57 -4.62
CA ILE A 104 3.76 4.92 -4.23
C ILE A 104 5.24 5.16 -4.56
N GLY A 105 6.13 4.23 -4.20
CA GLY A 105 7.56 4.36 -4.49
C GLY A 105 7.83 4.52 -5.99
N ASN A 106 7.17 3.71 -6.83
CA ASN A 106 7.25 3.79 -8.28
C ASN A 106 6.73 5.13 -8.82
N LEU A 107 5.61 5.64 -8.29
CA LEU A 107 5.08 6.96 -8.67
C LEU A 107 6.03 8.10 -8.29
N LYS A 108 6.80 7.93 -7.20
CA LYS A 108 7.85 8.84 -6.76
C LYS A 108 9.19 8.65 -7.50
N LYS A 109 9.25 7.75 -8.49
CA LYS A 109 10.47 7.39 -9.25
C LYS A 109 11.60 6.82 -8.38
N LEU A 110 11.28 6.24 -7.24
CA LEU A 110 12.24 5.53 -6.39
C LEU A 110 12.42 4.09 -6.86
N GLY A 111 13.58 3.50 -6.57
CA GLY A 111 13.75 2.05 -6.63
C GLY A 111 12.88 1.38 -5.57
N THR A 112 12.20 0.29 -5.89
CA THR A 112 11.30 -0.41 -4.96
C THR A 112 11.66 -1.88 -4.91
N PHE A 113 11.79 -2.41 -3.70
CA PHE A 113 12.09 -3.80 -3.44
C PHE A 113 11.03 -4.41 -2.53
N VAL A 114 10.73 -5.68 -2.79
CA VAL A 114 9.93 -6.58 -1.96
C VAL A 114 10.71 -7.89 -1.84
N PRO A 115 10.78 -8.54 -0.66
CA PRO A 115 11.48 -9.80 -0.47
C PRO A 115 11.10 -10.90 -1.47
N ASN A 116 12.05 -11.77 -1.81
CA ASN A 116 11.83 -12.84 -2.79
C ASN A 116 10.76 -13.86 -2.36
N GLN A 117 10.55 -14.05 -1.04
CA GLN A 117 9.47 -14.89 -0.51
C GLN A 117 8.08 -14.33 -0.82
N ASP A 118 7.96 -13.00 -0.96
CA ASP A 118 6.70 -12.31 -1.18
C ASP A 118 6.45 -11.98 -2.66
N LYS A 119 7.44 -12.17 -3.54
CA LYS A 119 7.36 -11.76 -4.95
C LYS A 119 6.16 -12.35 -5.71
N ASN A 120 5.68 -13.53 -5.31
CA ASN A 120 4.55 -14.20 -5.95
C ASN A 120 3.20 -13.85 -5.31
N LYS A 121 3.19 -13.15 -4.17
CA LYS A 121 1.95 -12.64 -3.56
C LYS A 121 1.30 -11.61 -4.48
N LEU A 122 -0.02 -11.56 -4.45
CA LEU A 122 -0.81 -10.71 -5.33
C LEU A 122 -1.16 -9.37 -4.67
N PHE A 123 -0.86 -8.28 -5.37
CA PHE A 123 -1.53 -7.01 -5.21
C PHE A 123 -2.68 -6.93 -6.23
N LEU A 124 -3.88 -7.27 -5.77
CA LEU A 124 -5.06 -7.47 -6.62
C LEU A 124 -4.79 -8.53 -7.70
N HIS A 125 -4.60 -8.12 -8.96
CA HIS A 125 -4.36 -9.02 -10.08
C HIS A 125 -2.89 -9.06 -10.54
N LYS A 126 -1.98 -8.35 -9.86
CA LYS A 126 -0.56 -8.27 -10.23
C LYS A 126 0.32 -8.86 -9.13
N LYS A 127 1.40 -9.57 -9.50
CA LYS A 127 2.37 -10.06 -8.51
C LYS A 127 3.24 -8.90 -8.01
N LEU A 128 3.58 -8.91 -6.73
CA LEU A 128 4.50 -7.91 -6.16
C LEU A 128 5.86 -7.90 -6.86
N GLY A 129 6.34 -9.07 -7.29
CA GLY A 129 7.58 -9.22 -8.06
C GLY A 129 7.57 -8.55 -9.43
N ASP A 130 6.39 -8.37 -10.03
CA ASP A 130 6.21 -7.67 -11.30
C ASP A 130 6.10 -6.14 -11.10
N LEU A 131 5.75 -5.71 -9.88
CA LEU A 131 5.61 -4.30 -9.51
C LEU A 131 6.91 -3.69 -9.01
N ARG A 132 7.76 -4.46 -8.32
CA ARG A 132 9.03 -3.97 -7.78
C ARG A 132 10.01 -3.61 -8.91
N THR A 133 10.73 -2.51 -8.78
CA THR A 133 11.74 -2.10 -9.78
C THR A 133 13.13 -2.66 -9.49
N VAL A 134 13.40 -3.04 -8.23
CA VAL A 134 14.65 -3.63 -7.77
C VAL A 134 14.42 -5.11 -7.46
N LYS A 135 15.05 -6.00 -8.23
CA LYS A 135 14.87 -7.45 -8.10
C LYS A 135 15.80 -8.09 -7.05
N GLU A 136 16.98 -7.50 -6.88
CA GLU A 136 18.01 -7.93 -5.95
C GLU A 136 18.48 -6.71 -5.16
N LEU A 137 18.77 -6.90 -3.88
CA LEU A 137 19.24 -5.80 -3.05
C LEU A 137 20.61 -5.31 -3.54
N PRO A 138 20.81 -3.99 -3.70
CA PRO A 138 22.13 -3.44 -3.93
C PRO A 138 23.07 -3.76 -2.77
N SER A 139 24.35 -4.01 -3.04
CA SER A 139 25.40 -4.14 -2.02
C SER A 139 25.81 -2.78 -1.46
N TYR A 140 24.86 -2.05 -0.86
CA TYR A 140 25.05 -0.68 -0.39
C TYR A 140 25.80 -0.58 0.97
N SER A 141 26.14 -1.72 1.58
CA SER A 141 26.87 -1.81 2.85
C SER A 141 27.46 -3.21 3.06
N TYR A 142 27.91 -3.51 4.29
CA TYR A 142 28.37 -4.83 4.70
C TYR A 142 27.26 -5.89 4.55
N ASP A 143 27.66 -7.12 4.22
CA ASP A 143 26.75 -8.24 3.95
C ASP A 143 25.77 -8.50 5.10
N SER A 144 26.20 -8.33 6.35
CA SER A 144 25.32 -8.50 7.52
C SER A 144 24.14 -7.52 7.52
N PHE A 145 24.37 -6.25 7.17
CA PHE A 145 23.32 -5.23 7.10
C PHE A 145 22.43 -5.40 5.87
N VAL A 146 22.99 -5.75 4.72
CA VAL A 146 22.22 -6.04 3.50
C VAL A 146 21.35 -7.30 3.71
N SER A 147 21.91 -8.34 4.35
CA SER A 147 21.15 -9.54 4.72
C SER A 147 20.05 -9.21 5.72
N ARG A 148 20.32 -8.34 6.70
CA ARG A 148 19.29 -7.95 7.68
C ARG A 148 18.14 -7.18 7.00
N SER A 149 18.46 -6.24 6.12
CA SER A 149 17.44 -5.47 5.40
C SER A 149 16.64 -6.30 4.40
N SER A 150 17.17 -7.43 3.91
CA SER A 150 16.42 -8.36 3.05
C SER A 150 15.13 -8.91 3.66
N THR A 151 14.99 -8.79 4.99
CA THR A 151 13.81 -9.19 5.76
C THR A 151 12.77 -8.07 5.95
N ILE A 152 13.06 -6.86 5.45
CA ILE A 152 12.12 -5.73 5.46
C ILE A 152 11.07 -5.92 4.37
N ASP A 153 9.79 -5.76 4.71
CA ASP A 153 8.67 -6.03 3.80
C ASP A 153 8.70 -5.20 2.52
N VAL A 154 9.04 -3.90 2.61
CA VAL A 154 9.24 -3.02 1.45
C VAL A 154 10.40 -2.07 1.71
N ILE A 155 11.27 -1.92 0.71
CA ILE A 155 12.36 -0.93 0.74
C ILE A 155 12.21 0.00 -0.47
N TRP A 156 12.36 1.30 -0.22
CA TRP A 156 12.59 2.28 -1.27
C TRP A 156 14.08 2.64 -1.35
N PHE A 157 14.57 2.83 -2.56
CA PHE A 157 15.94 3.22 -2.89
C PHE A 157 15.94 4.55 -3.63
N ASN A 158 16.91 5.41 -3.32
CA ASN A 158 17.17 6.61 -4.09
C ASN A 158 18.01 6.32 -5.35
N ASP A 159 18.27 7.36 -6.14
CA ASP A 159 19.03 7.26 -7.41
C ASP A 159 20.48 6.77 -7.24
N ARG A 160 21.01 6.77 -6.01
CA ARG A 160 22.35 6.25 -5.67
C ARG A 160 22.30 4.81 -5.16
N ASN A 161 21.17 4.12 -5.29
CA ASN A 161 20.93 2.78 -4.76
C ASN A 161 21.11 2.65 -3.24
N MET A 162 20.96 3.77 -2.51
CA MET A 162 20.96 3.77 -1.04
C MET A 162 19.52 3.66 -0.52
N PRO A 163 19.28 2.96 0.61
CA PRO A 163 17.97 2.93 1.23
C PRO A 163 17.47 4.33 1.57
N ASP A 164 16.30 4.67 1.03
CA ASP A 164 15.58 5.91 1.33
C ASP A 164 14.55 5.68 2.45
N SER A 165 13.80 4.57 2.36
CA SER A 165 12.77 4.23 3.33
C SER A 165 12.64 2.72 3.53
N PHE A 166 12.37 2.30 4.76
CA PHE A 166 12.02 0.95 5.19
C PHE A 166 10.61 0.91 5.74
N PHE A 167 9.83 -0.10 5.32
CA PHE A 167 8.47 -0.30 5.76
C PHE A 167 8.26 -1.75 6.23
N GLU A 168 7.66 -1.90 7.39
CA GLU A 168 7.20 -3.17 7.95
C GLU A 168 5.68 -3.14 8.07
N VAL A 169 4.99 -4.08 7.44
CA VAL A 169 3.53 -4.15 7.42
C VAL A 169 3.05 -5.08 8.52
N GLU A 170 2.52 -4.51 9.58
CA GLU A 170 2.20 -5.20 10.83
C GLU A 170 0.69 -5.37 11.02
N HIS A 171 0.15 -6.49 10.55
CA HIS A 171 -1.28 -6.79 10.73
C HIS A 171 -1.58 -7.55 12.04
N SER A 172 -0.99 -8.73 12.23
CA SER A 172 -1.17 -9.57 13.43
C SER A 172 0.15 -10.00 14.07
N THR A 173 1.28 -9.68 13.44
CA THR A 173 2.65 -9.98 13.89
C THR A 173 3.11 -8.99 14.96
N ASP A 174 4.13 -9.35 15.76
CA ASP A 174 4.62 -8.52 16.87
C ASP A 174 5.47 -7.35 16.35
N ILE A 175 4.99 -6.12 16.56
CA ILE A 175 5.68 -4.86 16.21
C ILE A 175 7.09 -4.81 16.79
N GLN A 176 7.35 -5.47 17.93
CA GLN A 176 8.67 -5.54 18.53
C GLN A 176 9.71 -6.17 17.60
N ASN A 177 9.35 -7.19 16.80
CA ASN A 177 10.28 -7.83 15.87
C ASN A 177 10.70 -6.84 14.77
N SER A 178 9.77 -6.04 14.27
CA SER A 178 10.05 -4.99 13.29
C SER A 178 10.90 -3.86 13.87
N LEU A 179 10.65 -3.46 15.12
CA LEU A 179 11.53 -2.52 15.83
C LEU A 179 12.94 -3.06 16.02
N MET A 180 13.11 -4.37 16.27
CA MET A 180 14.44 -4.99 16.32
C MET A 180 15.16 -4.92 14.98
N LYS A 181 14.47 -5.18 13.85
CA LYS A 181 15.07 -5.02 12.52
C LYS A 181 15.53 -3.58 12.27
N PHE A 182 14.73 -2.59 12.67
CA PHE A 182 15.08 -1.18 12.57
C PHE A 182 16.22 -0.78 13.49
N TYR A 183 16.31 -1.35 14.69
CA TYR A 183 17.41 -1.14 15.60
C TYR A 183 18.74 -1.61 14.98
N ASP A 184 18.76 -2.79 14.35
CA ASP A 184 19.96 -3.31 13.69
C ASP A 184 20.40 -2.47 12.49
N LEU A 185 19.50 -1.64 11.94
CA LEU A 185 19.72 -0.79 10.77
C LEU A 185 19.71 0.71 11.11
N GLN A 186 19.77 1.07 12.39
CA GLN A 186 19.53 2.44 12.85
C GLN A 186 20.57 3.46 12.39
N ASP A 187 21.78 3.02 12.03
CA ASP A 187 22.87 3.91 11.63
C ASP A 187 22.77 4.37 10.16
N PHE A 188 21.89 3.76 9.35
CA PHE A 188 21.56 4.28 8.02
C PHE A 188 20.67 5.52 8.14
N TYR A 189 20.93 6.55 7.33
CA TYR A 189 20.02 7.69 7.18
C TYR A 189 18.82 7.31 6.29
N THR A 190 17.94 6.49 6.84
CA THR A 190 16.74 5.96 6.19
C THR A 190 15.50 6.25 7.04
N ARG A 191 14.36 6.48 6.38
CA ARG A 191 13.07 6.65 7.07
C ARG A 191 12.51 5.27 7.42
N MET A 192 12.04 5.09 8.66
CA MET A 192 11.54 3.80 9.11
C MET A 192 10.06 3.91 9.48
N PHE A 193 9.24 3.01 8.95
CA PHE A 193 7.79 3.04 9.13
C PHE A 193 7.26 1.69 9.60
N ILE A 194 6.49 1.71 10.70
CA ILE A 194 5.56 0.64 11.04
C ILE A 194 4.24 0.98 10.35
N VAL A 195 3.78 0.11 9.46
CA VAL A 195 2.54 0.27 8.70
C VAL A 195 1.50 -0.69 9.26
N ALA A 196 0.46 -0.17 9.91
CA ALA A 196 -0.52 -1.01 10.62
C ALA A 196 -1.91 -0.36 10.68
N ASP A 197 -2.89 -1.10 11.21
CA ASP A 197 -4.19 -0.55 11.55
C ASP A 197 -4.07 0.45 12.72
N GLU A 198 -4.81 1.56 12.67
CA GLU A 198 -4.76 2.63 13.69
C GLU A 198 -5.00 2.10 15.12
N ARG A 199 -5.80 1.03 15.27
CA ARG A 199 -6.03 0.36 16.57
C ARG A 199 -4.75 -0.14 17.23
N ARG A 200 -3.67 -0.36 16.46
CA ARG A 200 -2.35 -0.81 16.95
C ARG A 200 -1.40 0.35 17.30
N HIS A 201 -1.83 1.61 17.18
CA HIS A 201 -0.96 2.76 17.48
C HIS A 201 -0.51 2.79 18.95
N GLU A 202 -1.38 2.40 19.90
CA GLU A 202 -1.00 2.29 21.31
C GLU A 202 0.01 1.17 21.56
N GLU A 203 -0.16 0.02 20.91
CA GLU A 203 0.80 -1.09 20.96
C GLU A 203 2.17 -0.63 20.43
N TYR A 204 2.20 0.05 19.28
CA TYR A 204 3.39 0.67 18.72
C TYR A 204 4.09 1.60 19.72
N ASN A 205 3.36 2.53 20.33
CA ASN A 205 3.93 3.48 21.29
C ASN A 205 4.50 2.77 22.52
N LYS A 206 3.78 1.76 23.04
CA LYS A 206 4.23 0.95 24.18
C LYS A 206 5.53 0.22 23.86
N LYS A 207 5.59 -0.47 22.71
CA LYS A 207 6.76 -1.25 22.29
C LYS A 207 7.96 -0.35 22.00
N LEU A 208 7.78 0.75 21.25
CA LEU A 208 8.85 1.74 21.00
C LEU A 208 9.33 2.42 22.29
N GLY A 209 8.49 2.44 23.33
CA GLY A 209 8.83 2.94 24.66
C GLY A 209 9.83 2.09 25.45
N TYR A 210 10.12 0.86 25.02
CA TYR A 210 11.08 -0.01 25.70
C TYR A 210 12.50 0.54 25.65
N SER A 211 13.27 0.30 26.72
CA SER A 211 14.65 0.81 26.85
C SER A 211 15.57 0.32 25.75
N SER A 212 15.34 -0.88 25.22
CA SER A 212 16.06 -1.43 24.05
C SER A 212 15.95 -0.56 22.80
N PHE A 213 14.90 0.25 22.69
CA PHE A 213 14.66 1.13 21.54
C PHE A 213 14.84 2.62 21.87
N ALA A 214 15.52 2.95 22.97
CA ALA A 214 15.71 4.32 23.41
C ALA A 214 16.32 5.24 22.32
N LYS A 215 17.33 4.76 21.57
CA LYS A 215 17.93 5.51 20.46
C LYS A 215 16.92 5.79 19.34
N LEU A 216 16.19 4.77 18.88
CA LEU A 216 15.13 4.92 17.86
C LEU A 216 14.04 5.92 18.29
N LYS A 217 13.62 5.87 19.56
CA LYS A 217 12.60 6.75 20.13
C LYS A 217 13.10 8.19 20.26
N ASN A 218 14.26 8.39 20.90
CA ASN A 218 14.80 9.71 21.20
C ASN A 218 15.11 10.49 19.91
N ASP A 219 15.65 9.79 18.91
CA ASP A 219 15.98 10.36 17.60
C ASP A 219 14.78 10.37 16.64
N LYS A 220 13.59 9.95 17.10
CA LYS A 220 12.33 9.89 16.32
C LYS A 220 12.50 9.19 14.96
N ARG A 221 13.25 8.09 14.94
CA ARG A 221 13.64 7.36 13.72
C ARG A 221 12.50 6.58 13.07
N VAL A 222 11.58 6.08 13.90
CA VAL A 222 10.45 5.26 13.46
C VAL A 222 9.17 6.09 13.52
N LYS A 223 8.35 5.95 12.48
CA LYS A 223 7.03 6.58 12.38
C LYS A 223 5.96 5.50 12.26
N PHE A 224 4.80 5.75 12.85
CA PHE A 224 3.61 4.96 12.57
C PHE A 224 2.92 5.51 11.32
N LEU A 225 2.53 4.62 10.41
CA LEU A 225 1.78 4.94 9.21
C LEU A 225 0.53 4.08 9.17
N SER A 226 -0.62 4.67 9.46
CA SER A 226 -1.87 3.92 9.46
C SER A 226 -2.28 3.51 8.05
N TYR A 227 -3.08 2.46 7.93
CA TYR A 227 -3.62 2.01 6.65
C TYR A 227 -4.43 3.09 5.93
N ASP A 228 -5.25 3.85 6.66
CA ASP A 228 -6.01 4.98 6.11
C ASP A 228 -5.10 6.09 5.60
N GLU A 229 -4.03 6.40 6.36
CA GLU A 229 -3.05 7.41 5.96
C GLU A 229 -2.24 6.98 4.74
N LEU A 230 -1.83 5.70 4.65
CA LEU A 230 -1.16 5.14 3.49
C LEU A 230 -2.03 5.22 2.24
N GLU A 231 -3.31 4.85 2.35
CA GLU A 231 -4.27 4.98 1.24
C GLU A 231 -4.44 6.44 0.81
N ARG A 232 -4.54 7.36 1.78
CA ARG A 232 -4.63 8.79 1.51
C ARG A 232 -3.40 9.29 0.75
N GLN A 233 -2.20 8.90 1.16
CA GLN A 233 -0.95 9.27 0.48
C GLN A 233 -0.86 8.67 -0.92
N TYR A 234 -1.31 7.43 -1.12
CA TYR A 234 -1.39 6.81 -2.44
C TYR A 234 -2.27 7.65 -3.36
N ARG A 235 -3.51 7.95 -2.94
CA ARG A 235 -4.43 8.77 -3.72
C ARG A 235 -3.85 10.15 -4.04
N GLN A 236 -3.27 10.85 -3.06
CA GLN A 236 -2.66 12.16 -3.30
C GLN A 236 -1.52 12.10 -4.30
N THR A 237 -0.70 11.05 -4.26
CA THR A 237 0.40 10.85 -5.21
C THR A 237 -0.12 10.67 -6.64
N ILE A 238 -1.25 9.97 -6.81
CA ILE A 238 -1.93 9.79 -8.09
C ILE A 238 -2.49 11.14 -8.60
N GLU A 239 -3.21 11.86 -7.75
CA GLU A 239 -3.83 13.15 -8.09
C GLU A 239 -2.76 14.19 -8.50
N LEU A 240 -1.65 14.27 -7.76
CA LEU A 240 -0.52 15.14 -8.10
C LEU A 240 0.10 14.80 -9.46
N LYS A 241 0.29 13.51 -9.75
CA LYS A 241 0.80 13.06 -11.06
C LYS A 241 -0.14 13.45 -12.20
N TYR A 242 -1.45 13.34 -11.99
CA TYR A 242 -2.45 13.77 -12.96
C TYR A 242 -2.37 15.29 -13.22
N ILE A 243 -2.28 16.09 -12.16
CA ILE A 243 -2.11 17.56 -12.28
C ILE A 243 -0.85 17.90 -13.06
N HIS A 244 0.29 17.26 -12.77
CA HIS A 244 1.54 17.48 -13.52
C HIS A 244 1.41 17.12 -15.00
N THR A 245 0.55 16.16 -15.36
CA THR A 245 0.33 15.77 -16.76
C THR A 245 -0.52 16.80 -17.52
N LEU A 246 -1.36 17.60 -16.83
CA LEU A 246 -2.18 18.64 -17.45
C LEU A 246 -1.42 19.96 -17.69
N ILE A 247 -0.31 20.18 -17.00
CA ILE A 247 0.47 21.43 -17.05
C ILE A 247 1.64 21.34 -18.05
N LEU A 248 1.91 20.15 -18.60
CA LEU A 248 2.93 19.89 -19.63
C LEU A 248 2.30 19.76 -21.01
#